data_AF-A0A7V1BXU6-F1
#
_entry.id   AF-A0A7V1BXU6-F1
#
_cell.length_a   1.000
_cell.length_b   1.000
_cell.length_c   1.000
_cell.angle_alpha   90.00
_cell.angle_beta   90.00
_cell.angle_gamma   90.00
#
_symmetry.space_group_name_H-M   'P 1'
#
loop_
_entity.id
_entity.type
_entity.pdbx_description
1 polymer ?
#
loop_
_entity_poly.entity_id
_entity_poly.type
_entity_poly.pdbx_seq_one_letter_code
_entity_poly.pdbx_strand_id
1 'polypeptide(L)'
;MKQILTITILILVLISSYGYAQMGHGMMRDTGQGHMMQQSGVTAKGHMMEHALMMDNMMGVAQDMAVMMRQMSVIMGNMTDAESKTTRDRKRNMSNIMRDLSSEMNRLSWMMDKGTVTEDEMRSMRNRMNEMQKQMMEIK
;
A
#
# COMPACT_ATOMS: atom_id res chain seq x y z
N MET A 1 4.91 -49.01 31.91
CA MET A 1 4.26 -48.75 30.60
C MET A 1 2.98 -47.91 30.71
N LYS A 2 2.03 -48.22 31.60
CA LYS A 2 0.78 -47.44 31.74
C LYS A 2 1.00 -45.95 32.10
N GLN A 3 1.99 -45.66 32.94
CA GLN A 3 2.31 -44.28 33.34
C GLN A 3 2.91 -43.42 32.21
N ILE A 4 3.63 -44.03 31.27
CA ILE A 4 4.22 -43.31 30.13
C ILE A 4 3.12 -42.86 29.17
N LEU A 5 2.14 -43.73 28.91
CA LEU A 5 0.96 -43.43 28.09
C LEU A 5 0.14 -42.26 28.66
N THR A 6 -0.02 -42.20 29.98
CA THR A 6 -0.77 -41.10 30.63
C THR A 6 -0.06 -39.75 30.45
N ILE A 7 1.27 -39.72 30.55
CA ILE A 7 2.06 -38.49 30.38
C ILE A 7 1.97 -38.00 28.93
N THR A 8 2.03 -38.89 27.94
CA THR A 8 1.93 -38.53 26.52
C THR A 8 0.57 -37.92 26.16
N ILE A 9 -0.52 -38.46 26.69
CA ILE A 9 -1.87 -37.92 26.47
C ILE A 9 -2.01 -36.52 27.09
N LEU A 10 -1.43 -36.32 28.28
CA LEU A 10 -1.50 -35.05 29.00
C LEU A 10 -0.77 -33.92 28.25
N ILE A 11 0.36 -34.22 27.62
CA ILE A 11 1.10 -33.28 26.77
C ILE A 11 0.31 -32.92 25.50
N LEU A 12 -0.36 -33.91 24.88
CA LEU A 12 -1.16 -33.71 23.68
C LEU A 12 -2.36 -32.77 23.92
N VAL A 13 -3.02 -32.88 25.08
CA VAL A 13 -4.12 -31.98 25.46
C VAL A 13 -3.62 -30.55 25.67
N LEU A 14 -2.48 -30.36 26.35
CA LEU A 14 -1.90 -29.03 26.59
C LEU A 14 -1.57 -28.27 25.30
N ILE A 15 -1.06 -28.95 24.26
CA ILE A 15 -0.71 -28.32 22.98
C ILE A 15 -1.97 -27.81 22.26
N SER A 16 -3.09 -28.52 22.37
CA SER A 16 -4.35 -28.13 21.70
C SER A 16 -5.00 -26.86 22.26
N SER A 17 -4.75 -26.53 23.54
CA SER A 17 -5.26 -25.31 24.17
C SER A 17 -4.54 -24.02 23.72
N TYR A 18 -3.34 -24.10 23.15
CA TYR A 18 -2.61 -22.90 22.68
C TYR A 18 -3.14 -22.34 21.35
N GLY A 19 -4.03 -23.06 20.65
CA GLY A 19 -4.59 -22.63 19.35
C GLY A 19 -5.74 -21.62 19.42
N TYR A 20 -6.36 -21.40 20.59
CA TYR A 20 -7.59 -20.59 20.71
C TYR A 20 -7.39 -19.15 21.24
N ALA A 21 -6.15 -18.72 21.51
CA ALA A 21 -5.88 -17.38 22.04
C ALA A 21 -5.48 -16.33 20.97
N GLN A 22 -5.31 -16.69 19.70
CA GLN A 22 -4.82 -15.78 18.65
C GLN A 22 -5.85 -15.40 17.57
N MET A 23 -7.15 -15.57 17.84
CA MET A 23 -8.24 -15.08 16.97
C MET A 23 -9.31 -14.32 17.77
N GLY A 24 -8.90 -13.57 18.80
CA GLY A 24 -9.83 -12.95 19.76
C GLY A 24 -9.41 -11.57 20.24
N HIS A 25 -8.84 -10.73 19.38
CA HIS A 25 -8.65 -9.31 19.69
C HIS A 25 -9.16 -8.43 18.56
N GLY A 26 -10.37 -7.91 18.79
CA GLY A 26 -10.85 -6.63 18.29
C GLY A 26 -11.22 -6.60 16.82
N MET A 27 -12.53 -6.60 16.52
CA MET A 27 -13.21 -5.42 15.99
C MET A 27 -14.73 -5.64 16.01
N MET A 28 -15.38 -4.81 16.83
CA MET A 28 -16.75 -4.29 16.68
C MET A 28 -17.88 -5.26 16.33
N ARG A 29 -18.43 -5.87 17.39
CA ARG A 29 -19.86 -6.05 17.55
C ARG A 29 -20.42 -4.75 18.13
N ASP A 30 -21.09 -3.94 17.32
CA ASP A 30 -22.13 -3.05 17.87
C ASP A 30 -23.25 -2.81 16.85
N THR A 31 -24.22 -3.70 16.89
CA THR A 31 -25.57 -3.49 16.37
C THR A 31 -26.40 -3.11 17.59
N GLY A 32 -26.38 -1.81 17.93
CA GLY A 32 -26.97 -1.25 19.14
C GLY A 32 -27.81 -0.03 18.82
N GLN A 33 -29.08 -0.27 18.57
CA GLN A 33 -30.16 0.69 18.52
C GLN A 33 -30.23 1.48 19.85
N GLY A 34 -30.18 2.82 19.80
CA GLY A 34 -30.65 3.66 20.89
C GLY A 34 -29.78 4.86 21.25
N HIS A 35 -30.31 6.06 20.99
CA HIS A 35 -30.21 7.24 21.85
C HIS A 35 -28.84 7.55 22.48
N MET A 36 -28.09 8.47 21.86
CA MET A 36 -27.51 9.66 22.51
C MET A 36 -26.47 10.25 21.56
N MET A 37 -26.74 11.45 21.04
CA MET A 37 -25.77 12.55 20.86
C MET A 37 -26.47 13.65 20.05
N GLN A 38 -27.33 14.35 20.78
CA GLN A 38 -27.57 15.76 20.55
C GLN A 38 -26.25 16.50 20.84
N GLN A 39 -25.95 17.54 20.05
CA GLN A 39 -25.07 18.66 20.41
C GLN A 39 -23.55 18.53 20.17
N SER A 40 -23.14 18.84 18.92
CA SER A 40 -22.12 19.84 18.56
C SER A 40 -21.94 19.77 17.04
N GLY A 41 -22.24 20.75 16.21
CA GLY A 41 -21.96 22.18 16.38
C GLY A 41 -21.11 22.62 15.20
N VAL A 42 -21.71 22.75 14.01
CA VAL A 42 -21.44 23.72 12.92
C VAL A 42 -20.00 23.94 12.38
N THR A 43 -18.93 23.28 12.83
CA THR A 43 -17.55 23.52 12.32
C THR A 43 -16.89 22.35 11.57
N ALA A 44 -17.55 21.19 11.41
CA ALA A 44 -16.96 20.03 10.72
C ALA A 44 -17.17 20.02 9.18
N LYS A 45 -18.04 20.89 8.64
CA LYS A 45 -18.43 20.84 7.22
C LYS A 45 -17.38 21.41 6.26
N GLY A 46 -16.47 22.26 6.75
CA GLY A 46 -15.37 22.83 5.96
C GLY A 46 -14.19 21.86 5.79
N HIS A 47 -13.75 21.24 6.88
CA HIS A 47 -12.57 20.35 6.84
C HIS A 47 -12.81 19.01 6.13
N MET A 48 -14.04 18.48 6.12
CA MET A 48 -14.32 17.26 5.34
C MET A 48 -14.20 17.49 3.83
N MET A 49 -14.52 18.69 3.35
CA MET A 49 -14.50 18.99 1.91
C MET A 49 -13.06 19.09 1.38
N GLU A 50 -12.17 19.65 2.20
CA GLU A 50 -10.74 19.76 1.91
C GLU A 50 -10.04 18.40 1.97
N HIS A 51 -10.42 17.55 2.92
CA HIS A 51 -9.92 16.17 3.03
C HIS A 51 -10.34 15.30 1.83
N ALA A 52 -11.59 15.45 1.36
CA ALA A 52 -12.08 14.77 0.16
C ALA A 52 -11.31 15.20 -1.10
N LEU A 53 -11.03 16.49 -1.26
CA LEU A 53 -10.22 17.03 -2.38
C LEU A 53 -8.76 16.55 -2.33
N MET A 54 -8.18 16.43 -1.14
CA MET A 54 -6.84 15.83 -0.99
C MET A 54 -6.84 14.34 -1.33
N MET A 55 -7.84 13.58 -0.86
CA MET A 55 -7.98 12.16 -1.18
C MET A 55 -8.17 11.94 -2.68
N ASP A 56 -8.98 12.75 -3.35
CA ASP A 56 -9.17 12.67 -4.81
C ASP A 56 -7.86 12.93 -5.57
N ASN A 57 -7.10 13.97 -5.16
CA ASN A 57 -5.77 14.23 -5.71
C ASN A 57 -4.79 13.07 -5.46
N MET A 58 -4.77 12.48 -4.27
CA MET A 58 -3.93 11.31 -3.96
C MET A 58 -4.31 10.09 -4.79
N MET A 59 -5.61 9.89 -5.01
CA MET A 59 -6.13 8.79 -5.82
C MET A 59 -5.75 8.96 -7.30
N GLY A 60 -5.79 10.19 -7.82
CA GLY A 60 -5.29 10.52 -9.15
C GLY A 60 -3.80 10.20 -9.31
N VAL A 61 -2.98 10.61 -8.34
CA VAL A 61 -1.53 10.30 -8.32
C VAL A 61 -1.29 8.79 -8.25
N ALA A 62 -2.05 8.04 -7.43
CA ALA A 62 -1.95 6.59 -7.35
C ALA A 62 -2.31 5.92 -8.69
N GLN A 63 -3.33 6.42 -9.37
CA GLN A 63 -3.76 5.92 -10.68
C GLN A 63 -2.69 6.16 -11.74
N ASP A 64 -2.08 7.35 -11.76
CA ASP A 64 -0.98 7.67 -12.66
C ASP A 64 0.23 6.75 -12.45
N MET A 65 0.60 6.49 -11.19
CA MET A 65 1.67 5.54 -10.85
C MET A 65 1.34 4.12 -11.35
N ALA A 66 0.09 3.66 -11.16
CA ALA A 66 -0.34 2.34 -11.62
C ALA A 66 -0.31 2.22 -13.14
N VAL A 67 -0.67 3.28 -13.88
CA VAL A 67 -0.57 3.31 -15.34
C VAL A 67 0.89 3.24 -15.78
N MET A 68 1.78 4.02 -15.14
CA MET A 68 3.20 4.02 -15.45
C MET A 68 3.84 2.64 -15.21
N MET A 69 3.47 1.97 -14.11
CA MET A 69 3.94 0.62 -13.81
C MET A 69 3.49 -0.41 -14.85
N ARG A 70 2.24 -0.32 -15.33
CA ARG A 70 1.77 -1.19 -16.43
C ARG A 70 2.53 -0.92 -17.72
N GLN A 71 2.74 0.35 -18.08
CA GLN A 71 3.51 0.71 -19.26
C GLN A 71 4.95 0.18 -19.18
N MET A 72 5.60 0.32 -18.03
CA MET A 72 6.94 -0.26 -17.80
C MET A 72 6.95 -1.77 -17.96
N SER A 73 5.96 -2.47 -17.39
CA SER A 73 5.85 -3.92 -17.52
C SER A 73 5.70 -4.35 -18.98
N VAL A 74 4.90 -3.63 -19.78
CA VAL A 74 4.75 -3.89 -21.22
C VAL A 74 6.05 -3.62 -21.98
N ILE A 75 6.72 -2.49 -21.73
CA ILE A 75 7.99 -2.16 -22.39
C ILE A 75 9.06 -3.21 -22.03
N MET A 76 9.16 -3.57 -20.75
CA MET A 76 10.12 -4.57 -20.26
C MET A 76 9.82 -5.98 -20.81
N GLY A 77 8.55 -6.34 -20.97
CA GLY A 77 8.11 -7.59 -21.61
C GLY A 77 8.40 -7.62 -23.12
N ASN A 78 8.30 -6.47 -23.78
CA ASN A 78 8.62 -6.34 -25.22
C ASN A 78 10.12 -6.22 -25.50
N MET A 79 10.96 -5.96 -24.49
CA MET A 79 12.41 -6.08 -24.60
C MET A 79 12.79 -7.56 -24.70
N THR A 80 12.75 -8.09 -25.92
CA THR A 80 13.19 -9.45 -26.25
C THR A 80 14.58 -9.73 -25.65
N ASP A 81 14.83 -10.97 -25.25
CA ASP A 81 16.10 -11.43 -24.66
C ASP A 81 17.27 -11.44 -25.65
N ALA A 82 17.27 -10.52 -26.63
CA ALA A 82 18.47 -10.20 -27.37
C ALA A 82 19.53 -9.73 -26.36
N GLU A 83 20.53 -10.57 -26.11
CA GLU A 83 21.64 -10.37 -25.16
C GLU A 83 22.56 -9.18 -25.48
N SER A 84 22.09 -8.21 -26.28
CA SER A 84 22.82 -6.98 -26.53
C SER A 84 23.05 -6.24 -25.21
N LYS A 85 24.26 -5.70 -25.04
CA LYS A 85 24.62 -4.87 -23.89
C LYS A 85 23.62 -3.72 -23.69
N THR A 86 23.17 -3.13 -24.81
CA THR A 86 22.16 -2.07 -24.85
C THR A 86 20.82 -2.51 -24.25
N THR A 87 20.36 -3.73 -24.54
CA THR A 87 19.13 -4.29 -23.95
C THR A 87 19.27 -4.48 -22.44
N ARG A 88 20.44 -4.96 -21.98
CA ARG A 88 20.74 -5.15 -20.55
C ARG A 88 20.76 -3.82 -19.80
N ASP A 89 21.40 -2.80 -20.36
CA ASP A 89 21.45 -1.46 -19.77
C ASP A 89 20.05 -0.82 -19.74
N ARG A 90 19.26 -0.97 -20.80
CA ARG A 90 17.85 -0.54 -20.83
C ARG A 90 17.00 -1.25 -19.77
N LYS A 91 17.11 -2.57 -19.63
CA LYS A 91 16.41 -3.35 -18.59
C LYS A 91 16.84 -2.93 -17.17
N ARG A 92 18.12 -2.63 -16.97
CA ARG A 92 18.65 -2.16 -15.68
C ARG A 92 18.12 -0.77 -15.33
N ASN A 93 18.14 0.16 -16.29
CA ASN A 93 17.57 1.49 -16.09
C ASN A 93 16.07 1.41 -15.81
N MET A 94 15.32 0.58 -16.55
CA MET A 94 13.89 0.39 -16.30
C MET A 94 13.62 -0.20 -14.91
N SER A 95 14.43 -1.17 -14.47
CA SER A 95 14.34 -1.74 -13.12
C SER A 95 14.58 -0.69 -12.02
N ASN A 96 15.54 0.22 -12.24
CA ASN A 96 15.79 1.32 -11.31
C ASN A 96 14.58 2.26 -11.21
N ILE A 97 14.01 2.67 -12.35
CA ILE A 97 12.81 3.52 -12.35
C ILE A 97 11.64 2.81 -11.67
N MET A 98 11.45 1.51 -11.92
CA MET A 98 10.38 0.73 -11.28
C MET A 98 10.56 0.65 -9.75
N ARG A 99 11.81 0.52 -9.27
CA ARG A 99 12.14 0.56 -7.85
C ARG A 99 11.84 1.93 -7.25
N ASP A 100 12.19 3.01 -7.93
CA ASP A 100 11.90 4.38 -7.48
C ASP A 100 10.39 4.64 -7.45
N LEU A 101 9.66 4.21 -8.48
CA LEU A 101 8.21 4.27 -8.54
C LEU A 101 7.56 3.50 -7.38
N SER A 102 8.06 2.30 -7.06
CA SER A 102 7.58 1.53 -5.91
C SER A 102 7.87 2.25 -4.58
N SER A 103 8.99 2.96 -4.47
CA SER A 103 9.32 3.76 -3.29
C SER A 103 8.36 4.93 -3.13
N GLU A 104 8.04 5.64 -4.21
CA GLU A 104 7.06 6.74 -4.18
C GLU A 104 5.64 6.23 -3.92
N MET A 105 5.29 5.04 -4.41
CA MET A 105 3.99 4.41 -4.11
C MET A 105 3.87 4.01 -2.64
N ASN A 106 4.94 3.48 -2.02
CA ASN A 106 4.98 3.23 -0.59
C ASN A 106 4.86 4.52 0.23
N ARG A 107 5.53 5.60 -0.22
CA ARG A 107 5.41 6.91 0.40
C ARG A 107 3.98 7.43 0.31
N LEU A 108 3.33 7.31 -0.85
CA LEU A 108 1.93 7.67 -1.05
C LEU A 108 1.01 6.88 -0.13
N SER A 109 1.19 5.56 -0.04
CA SER A 109 0.45 4.70 0.87
C SER A 109 0.58 5.14 2.33
N TRP A 110 1.78 5.54 2.75
CA TRP A 110 2.02 6.05 4.10
C TRP A 110 1.38 7.42 4.34
N MET A 111 1.38 8.31 3.35
CA MET A 111 0.69 9.60 3.44
C MET A 111 -0.83 9.42 3.48
N MET A 112 -1.38 8.44 2.75
CA MET A 112 -2.79 8.05 2.81
C MET A 112 -3.16 7.47 4.18
N ASP A 113 -2.34 6.59 4.73
CA ASP A 113 -2.53 6.00 6.07
C ASP A 113 -2.57 7.06 7.17
N LYS A 114 -1.66 8.05 7.07
CA LYS A 114 -1.65 9.20 7.98
C LYS A 114 -2.83 10.16 7.80
N GLY A 115 -3.48 10.14 6.64
CA GLY A 115 -4.60 11.02 6.30
C GLY A 115 -4.22 12.51 6.20
N THR A 116 -2.93 12.85 6.24
CA THR A 116 -2.42 14.22 6.13
C THR A 116 -1.33 14.28 5.08
N VAL A 117 -1.48 15.15 4.08
CA VAL A 117 -0.43 15.41 3.08
C VAL A 117 -0.34 16.91 2.82
N THR A 118 0.88 17.41 2.68
CA THR A 118 1.08 18.82 2.29
C THR A 118 1.05 18.95 0.77
N GLU A 119 0.66 20.13 0.28
CA GLU A 119 0.72 20.43 -1.16
C GLU A 119 2.16 20.33 -1.70
N ASP A 120 3.16 20.71 -0.91
CA ASP A 120 4.57 20.63 -1.27
C ASP A 120 5.03 19.18 -1.48
N GLU A 121 4.60 18.26 -0.62
CA GLU A 121 4.88 16.82 -0.77
C GLU A 121 4.21 16.26 -2.03
N MET A 122 2.96 16.64 -2.28
CA MET A 122 2.23 16.24 -3.49
C MET A 122 2.87 16.80 -4.77
N ARG A 123 3.34 18.04 -4.74
CA ARG A 123 4.07 18.68 -5.85
C ARG A 123 5.42 18.00 -6.08
N SER A 124 6.15 17.71 -5.01
CA SER A 124 7.42 16.99 -5.08
C SER A 124 7.25 15.61 -5.73
N MET A 125 6.23 14.87 -5.31
CA MET A 125 5.91 13.54 -5.84
C MET A 125 5.50 13.60 -7.32
N ARG A 126 4.66 14.57 -7.72
CA ARG A 126 4.32 14.81 -9.13
C ARG A 126 5.55 15.15 -9.97
N ASN A 127 6.45 15.99 -9.47
CA ASN A 127 7.69 16.33 -10.17
C ASN A 127 8.57 15.09 -10.37
N ARG A 128 8.71 14.25 -9.35
CA ARG A 128 9.46 12.98 -9.45
C ARG A 128 8.83 12.01 -10.42
N MET A 129 7.50 11.90 -10.43
CA MET A 129 6.78 11.08 -11.42
C MET A 129 7.00 11.58 -12.85
N ASN A 130 6.90 12.89 -13.09
CA ASN A 130 7.17 13.45 -14.40
C ASN A 130 8.60 13.18 -14.87
N GLU A 131 9.56 13.22 -13.94
CA GLU A 131 10.96 12.89 -14.22
C GLU A 131 11.13 11.40 -14.58
N MET A 132 10.53 10.50 -13.79
CA MET A 132 10.52 9.06 -14.10
C MET A 132 9.88 8.77 -15.46
N GLN A 133 8.81 9.48 -15.80
CA GLN A 133 8.14 9.34 -17.09
C GLN A 133 9.03 9.78 -18.26
N LYS A 134 9.78 10.88 -18.10
CA LYS A 134 10.76 11.33 -19.10
C LYS A 134 11.85 10.28 -19.31
N GLN A 135 12.45 9.79 -18.22
CA GLN A 135 13.47 8.75 -18.29
C GLN A 135 12.94 7.47 -18.95
N MET A 136 11.69 7.10 -18.68
CA MET A 136 11.04 5.96 -19.36
C MET A 136 10.90 6.19 -20.87
N MET A 137 10.58 7.41 -21.31
CA MET A 137 10.49 7.76 -22.74
C MET A 137 11.85 7.74 -23.43
N GLU A 138 12.93 8.08 -22.73
CA GLU A 138 14.30 8.02 -23.26
C GLU A 138 14.83 6.59 -23.40
N ILE A 139 14.31 5.64 -22.60
CA ILE A 139 14.67 4.22 -22.67
C ILE A 139 13.99 3.50 -23.84
N LYS A 140 12.89 4.04 -24.38
CA LYS A 140 12.16 3.51 -25.53
C LYS A 140 13.05 3.47 -26.77
#